data_AF-A0A0L6V714-F1
#
_entry.id   AF-A0A0L6V714-F1
#
_cell.length_a   1.000
_cell.length_b   1.000
_cell.length_c   1.000
_cell.angle_alpha   90.00
_cell.angle_beta   90.00
_cell.angle_gamma   90.00
#
_symmetry.space_group_name_H-M   'P 1'
#
loop_
_entity.id
_entity.type
_entity.pdbx_description
1 polymer ?
#
loop_
_entity_poly.entity_id
_entity_poly.type
_entity_poly.pdbx_seq_one_letter_code
_entity_poly.pdbx_strand_id
1 'polypeptide(L)'
;MAKNGKLKASEWHTLFSIHLPLAWVDVLIGQDVDESLRRNVDTIRNLSALIQCTNVISKKNITKDDPLKFATEYNVYAATSKKIFPELRILPNHHYSLHIPKQLEWWGPLMTLSEFPGERLIGLLQKCKNNANPKPTGLTMMNKFCQLQRLKAQRGLDCALEGKETITCGSKFEIEEAAYNGILHFCQRSMPDLCLHFDGPHPRNSIILSNCAREISHMECEGGRWFSQKSPNDIVQYFSEGETVYGQVIEIIELKAGVNSILVKVLRTKEVVCNKELSSHL
;
A
#
# COMPACT_ATOMS: atom_id res chain seq x y z
N MET A 1 -20.41 -11.37 16.21
CA MET A 1 -20.56 -10.14 15.39
C MET A 1 -19.18 -9.68 14.97
N ALA A 2 -18.85 -9.82 13.68
CA ALA A 2 -17.58 -9.32 13.15
C ALA A 2 -17.49 -7.81 13.38
N LYS A 3 -16.43 -7.35 14.04
CA LYS A 3 -16.12 -5.92 14.17
C LYS A 3 -15.66 -5.43 12.79
N ASN A 4 -16.61 -4.99 11.96
CA ASN A 4 -16.28 -4.31 10.71
C ASN A 4 -15.42 -3.09 11.06
N GLY A 5 -14.30 -2.91 10.35
CA GLY A 5 -13.37 -1.81 10.57
C GLY A 5 -14.07 -0.46 10.50
N LYS A 6 -13.63 0.52 11.31
CA LYS A 6 -14.13 1.90 11.22
C LYS A 6 -13.72 2.48 9.86
N LEU A 7 -14.69 3.06 9.15
CA LEU A 7 -14.45 3.77 7.91
C LEU A 7 -13.47 4.93 8.16
N LYS A 8 -12.45 5.01 7.32
CA LYS A 8 -11.49 6.12 7.29
C LYS A 8 -12.15 7.34 6.69
N ALA A 9 -11.70 8.53 7.05
CA ALA A 9 -12.35 9.76 6.58
C ALA A 9 -12.29 9.95 5.05
N SER A 10 -11.33 9.33 4.34
CA SER A 10 -11.33 9.28 2.86
C SER A 10 -12.43 8.38 2.31
N GLU A 11 -12.73 7.28 2.99
CA GLU A 11 -13.81 6.36 2.63
C GLU A 11 -15.17 7.02 2.89
N TRP A 12 -15.29 7.79 3.98
CA TRP A 12 -16.46 8.64 4.23
C TRP A 12 -16.66 9.67 3.11
N HIS A 13 -15.61 10.36 2.68
CA HIS A 13 -15.71 11.30 1.57
C HIS A 13 -16.20 10.63 0.28
N THR A 14 -15.61 9.49 -0.10
CA THR A 14 -16.04 8.72 -1.28
C THR A 14 -17.49 8.24 -1.17
N LEU A 15 -17.89 7.78 0.02
CA LEU A 15 -19.27 7.37 0.29
C LEU A 15 -20.25 8.52 0.03
N PHE A 16 -20.02 9.69 0.63
CA PHE A 16 -20.93 10.83 0.54
C PHE A 16 -20.90 11.55 -0.82
N SER A 17 -19.76 11.56 -1.51
CA SER A 17 -19.62 12.27 -2.79
C SER A 17 -19.99 11.43 -4.01
N ILE A 18 -19.92 10.10 -3.94
CA ILE A 18 -20.11 9.23 -5.11
C ILE A 18 -21.21 8.20 -4.88
N HIS A 19 -21.07 7.35 -3.87
CA HIS A 19 -21.94 6.18 -3.71
C HIS A 19 -23.34 6.56 -3.24
N LEU A 20 -23.43 7.49 -2.30
CA LEU A 20 -24.69 7.93 -1.71
C LEU A 20 -25.60 8.65 -2.73
N PRO A 21 -25.10 9.58 -3.58
CA PRO A 21 -25.88 10.11 -4.70
C PRO A 21 -26.43 9.03 -5.63
N LEU A 22 -25.60 8.05 -6.01
CA LEU A 22 -25.99 6.98 -6.93
C LEU A 22 -27.07 6.08 -6.32
N ALA A 23 -26.85 5.62 -5.08
CA ALA A 23 -27.82 4.76 -4.39
C ALA A 23 -29.17 5.45 -4.19
N TRP A 24 -29.20 6.77 -4.01
CA TRP A 24 -30.44 7.51 -3.82
C TRP A 24 -31.24 7.73 -5.09
N VAL A 25 -30.60 7.79 -6.26
CA VAL A 25 -31.33 7.80 -7.54
C VAL A 25 -32.17 6.53 -7.64
N ASP A 26 -31.59 5.37 -7.35
CA ASP A 26 -32.30 4.09 -7.40
C ASP A 26 -33.44 3.97 -6.38
N VAL A 27 -33.30 4.61 -5.22
CA VAL A 27 -34.33 4.57 -4.15
C VAL A 27 -35.46 5.57 -4.38
N LEU A 28 -35.15 6.75 -4.94
CA LEU A 28 -36.10 7.87 -5.03
C LEU A 28 -36.76 7.98 -6.39
N ILE A 29 -36.20 7.38 -7.44
CA ILE A 29 -36.71 7.46 -8.82
C ILE A 29 -37.26 6.09 -9.23
N GLY A 30 -38.59 6.01 -9.35
CA GLY A 30 -39.29 4.82 -9.85
C GLY A 30 -39.46 4.83 -11.37
N GLN A 31 -40.39 3.99 -11.86
CA GLN A 31 -40.70 3.88 -13.29
C GLN A 31 -41.24 5.19 -13.88
N ASP A 32 -42.10 5.91 -13.15
CA ASP A 32 -42.51 7.27 -13.50
C ASP A 32 -41.58 8.28 -12.83
N VAL A 33 -40.68 8.85 -13.64
CA VAL A 33 -39.66 9.80 -13.18
C VAL A 33 -40.30 11.10 -12.70
N ASP A 34 -41.28 11.64 -13.42
CA ASP A 34 -41.87 12.95 -13.11
C ASP A 34 -42.73 12.92 -11.86
N GLU A 35 -43.49 11.84 -11.66
CA GLU A 35 -44.21 11.61 -10.40
C GLU A 35 -43.23 11.43 -9.24
N SER A 36 -42.18 10.61 -9.42
CA SER A 36 -41.17 10.36 -8.39
C SER A 36 -40.45 11.64 -7.96
N LEU A 37 -40.08 12.50 -8.92
CA LEU A 37 -39.46 13.80 -8.66
C LEU A 37 -40.39 14.72 -7.86
N ARG A 38 -41.66 14.79 -8.24
CA ARG A 38 -42.66 15.62 -7.54
C ARG A 38 -42.89 15.14 -6.11
N ARG A 39 -43.02 13.83 -5.92
CA ARG A 39 -43.23 13.21 -4.61
C ARG A 39 -42.03 13.42 -3.67
N ASN A 40 -40.81 13.32 -4.20
CA ASN A 40 -39.58 13.33 -3.40
C ASN A 40 -38.84 14.68 -3.45
N VAL A 41 -39.50 15.77 -3.86
CA VAL A 41 -38.86 17.07 -4.15
C VAL A 41 -38.02 17.61 -2.99
N ASP A 42 -38.53 17.58 -1.76
CA ASP A 42 -37.80 18.09 -0.60
C ASP A 42 -36.60 17.21 -0.27
N THR A 43 -36.75 15.88 -0.35
CA THR A 43 -35.65 14.93 -0.17
C THR A 43 -34.57 15.18 -1.20
N ILE A 44 -34.90 15.21 -2.49
CA ILE A 44 -33.92 15.44 -3.56
C ILE A 44 -33.21 16.78 -3.37
N ARG A 45 -33.93 17.83 -3.00
CA ARG A 45 -33.35 19.15 -2.72
C ARG A 45 -32.39 19.11 -1.54
N ASN A 46 -32.76 18.41 -0.45
CA ASN A 46 -31.92 18.24 0.72
C ASN A 46 -30.60 17.53 0.40
N LEU A 47 -30.70 16.42 -0.33
CA LEU A 47 -29.55 15.60 -0.70
C LEU A 47 -28.62 16.34 -1.66
N SER A 48 -29.19 17.00 -2.67
CA SER A 48 -28.44 17.83 -3.61
C SER A 48 -27.66 18.94 -2.89
N ALA A 49 -28.31 19.65 -1.97
CA ALA A 49 -27.67 20.68 -1.16
C ALA A 49 -26.51 20.13 -0.31
N LEU A 50 -26.71 18.97 0.33
CA LEU A 50 -25.66 18.30 1.10
C LEU A 50 -24.46 17.91 0.22
N ILE A 51 -24.70 17.33 -0.96
CA ILE A 51 -23.66 16.96 -1.92
C ILE A 51 -22.88 18.19 -2.38
N GLN A 52 -23.58 19.30 -2.67
CA GLN A 52 -22.92 20.56 -3.04
C GLN A 52 -22.03 21.09 -1.91
N CYS A 53 -22.50 21.06 -0.66
CA CYS A 53 -21.70 21.39 0.51
C CYS A 53 -20.43 20.52 0.60
N THR A 54 -20.58 19.19 0.49
CA THR A 54 -19.45 18.25 0.53
C THR A 54 -18.44 18.53 -0.59
N ASN A 55 -18.93 18.80 -1.80
CA ASN A 55 -18.08 19.10 -2.95
C ASN A 55 -17.26 20.38 -2.73
N VAL A 56 -17.87 21.45 -2.19
CA VAL A 56 -17.15 22.70 -1.87
C VAL A 56 -16.06 22.47 -0.83
N ILE A 57 -16.37 21.78 0.29
CA ILE A 57 -15.38 21.47 1.33
C ILE A 57 -14.20 20.67 0.77
N SER A 58 -14.49 19.78 -0.19
CA SER A 58 -13.51 18.83 -0.73
C SER A 58 -12.65 19.41 -1.86
N LYS A 59 -12.91 20.65 -2.27
CA LYS A 59 -12.08 21.32 -3.27
C LYS A 59 -10.65 21.50 -2.78
N LYS A 60 -9.70 21.33 -3.69
CA LYS A 60 -8.27 21.61 -3.45
C LYS A 60 -7.92 23.08 -3.64
N ASN A 61 -8.76 23.84 -4.33
CA ASN A 61 -8.63 25.26 -4.59
C ASN A 61 -10.01 25.91 -4.41
N ILE A 62 -10.08 27.06 -3.74
CA ILE A 62 -11.32 27.75 -3.39
C ILE A 62 -11.37 29.08 -4.15
N THR A 63 -12.53 29.41 -4.71
CA THR A 63 -12.81 30.71 -5.31
C THR A 63 -13.49 31.65 -4.30
N LYS A 64 -13.60 32.94 -4.62
CA LYS A 64 -14.29 33.91 -3.74
C LYS A 64 -15.78 33.61 -3.54
N ASP A 65 -16.41 32.89 -4.47
CA ASP A 65 -17.85 32.59 -4.43
C ASP A 65 -18.17 31.30 -3.66
N ASP A 66 -17.16 30.44 -3.44
CA ASP A 66 -17.34 29.14 -2.79
C ASP A 66 -17.88 29.23 -1.35
N PRO A 67 -17.43 30.16 -0.48
CA PRO A 67 -18.02 30.36 0.84
C PRO A 67 -19.51 30.69 0.79
N LEU A 68 -19.91 31.59 -0.11
CA LEU A 68 -21.31 31.99 -0.29
C LEU A 68 -22.15 30.82 -0.82
N LYS A 69 -21.59 30.07 -1.79
CA LYS A 69 -22.21 28.86 -2.31
C LYS A 69 -22.44 27.86 -1.18
N PHE A 70 -21.43 27.59 -0.34
CA PHE A 70 -21.59 26.70 0.79
C PHE A 70 -22.68 27.16 1.75
N ALA A 71 -22.67 28.44 2.14
CA ALA A 71 -23.66 28.99 3.07
C ALA A 71 -25.10 28.85 2.54
N THR A 72 -25.28 29.13 1.25
CA THR A 72 -26.58 29.06 0.57
C THR A 72 -27.11 27.61 0.57
N GLU A 73 -26.28 26.67 0.13
CA GLU A 73 -26.65 25.25 0.07
C GLU A 73 -26.88 24.68 1.48
N TYR A 74 -26.05 25.05 2.45
CA TYR A 74 -26.20 24.56 3.81
C TYR A 74 -27.50 25.04 4.47
N ASN A 75 -27.94 26.27 4.16
CA ASN A 75 -29.25 26.77 4.59
C ASN A 75 -30.41 25.98 3.96
N VAL A 76 -30.31 25.64 2.67
CA VAL A 76 -31.29 24.79 1.98
C VAL A 76 -31.34 23.42 2.63
N TYR A 77 -30.18 22.81 2.88
CA TYR A 77 -30.06 21.54 3.60
C TYR A 77 -30.72 21.63 4.98
N ALA A 78 -30.36 22.59 5.82
CA ALA A 78 -30.91 22.72 7.17
C ALA A 78 -32.44 22.92 7.16
N ALA A 79 -32.97 23.77 6.27
CA ALA A 79 -34.39 24.05 6.17
C ALA A 79 -35.20 22.83 5.70
N THR A 80 -34.68 22.08 4.72
CA THR A 80 -35.33 20.86 4.21
C THR A 80 -35.17 19.68 5.17
N SER A 81 -34.04 19.54 5.85
CA SER A 81 -33.81 18.51 6.88
C SER A 81 -34.84 18.59 7.99
N LYS A 82 -35.19 19.80 8.44
CA LYS A 82 -36.24 20.01 9.46
C LYS A 82 -37.62 19.54 8.99
N LYS A 83 -37.92 19.63 7.69
CA LYS A 83 -39.19 19.18 7.12
C LYS A 83 -39.25 17.65 6.98
N ILE A 84 -38.18 17.05 6.47
CA ILE A 84 -38.11 15.62 6.17
C ILE A 84 -37.92 14.79 7.45
N PHE A 85 -37.24 15.36 8.45
CA PHE A 85 -36.93 14.71 9.71
C PHE A 85 -37.46 15.57 10.88
N PRO A 86 -38.76 15.46 11.23
CA PRO A 86 -39.36 16.29 12.29
C PRO A 86 -38.71 16.11 13.67
N GLU A 87 -38.17 14.93 13.94
CA GLU A 87 -37.50 14.57 15.19
C GLU A 87 -35.98 14.79 15.14
N LEU A 88 -35.48 15.56 14.15
CA LEU A 88 -34.05 15.77 13.96
C LEU A 88 -33.43 16.46 15.17
N ARG A 89 -32.54 15.74 15.86
CA ARG A 89 -31.71 16.30 16.92
C ARG A 89 -30.54 17.08 16.31
N ILE A 90 -30.46 18.36 16.65
CA ILE A 90 -29.31 19.19 16.26
C ILE A 90 -28.07 18.76 17.05
N LEU A 91 -27.13 18.15 16.34
CA LEU A 91 -25.81 17.78 16.87
C LEU A 91 -24.80 18.94 16.74
N PRO A 92 -23.74 18.99 17.58
CA PRO A 92 -22.68 20.01 17.49
C PRO A 92 -22.09 20.17 16.08
N ASN A 93 -21.95 19.08 15.32
CA ASN A 93 -21.45 19.13 13.94
C ASN A 93 -22.29 20.02 13.04
N HIS A 94 -23.61 20.07 13.22
CA HIS A 94 -24.47 20.96 12.44
C HIS A 94 -24.19 22.43 12.75
N HIS A 95 -23.83 22.74 14.00
CA HIS A 95 -23.42 24.08 14.39
C HIS A 95 -22.03 24.40 13.83
N TYR A 96 -21.07 23.48 13.92
CA TYR A 96 -19.73 23.68 13.36
C TYR A 96 -19.76 23.95 11.86
N SER A 97 -20.64 23.29 11.11
CA SER A 97 -20.81 23.54 9.67
C SER A 97 -21.23 24.97 9.33
N LEU A 98 -21.89 25.71 10.24
CA LEU A 98 -22.25 27.11 10.01
C LEU A 98 -21.03 28.03 9.94
N HIS A 99 -19.91 27.62 10.53
CA HIS A 99 -18.66 28.40 10.53
C HIS A 99 -17.79 28.14 9.30
N ILE A 100 -18.09 27.08 8.52
CA ILE A 100 -17.31 26.67 7.35
C ILE A 100 -17.10 27.78 6.32
N PRO A 101 -18.10 28.61 5.95
CA PRO A 101 -17.88 29.74 5.05
C PRO A 101 -16.76 30.66 5.53
N LYS A 102 -16.75 31.01 6.82
CA LYS A 102 -15.73 31.89 7.39
C LYS A 102 -14.36 31.24 7.43
N GLN A 103 -14.31 29.94 7.71
CA GLN A 103 -13.09 29.15 7.67
C GLN A 103 -12.50 29.08 6.24
N LEU A 104 -13.36 28.92 5.22
CA LEU A 104 -12.95 28.95 3.81
C LEU A 104 -12.37 30.31 3.41
N GLU A 105 -12.96 31.41 3.88
CA GLU A 105 -12.45 32.77 3.62
C GLU A 105 -11.07 32.99 4.26
N TRP A 106 -10.85 32.52 5.47
CA TRP A 106 -9.63 32.79 6.23
C TRP A 106 -8.48 31.87 5.85
N TRP A 107 -8.77 30.60 5.65
CA TRP A 107 -7.74 29.58 5.48
C TRP A 107 -7.68 29.00 4.07
N GLY A 108 -8.65 29.34 3.21
CA GLY A 108 -8.76 28.75 1.89
C GLY A 108 -9.25 27.30 1.94
N PRO A 109 -8.74 26.41 1.07
CA PRO A 109 -9.22 25.03 0.96
C PRO A 109 -9.10 24.21 2.25
N LEU A 110 -10.22 23.82 2.86
CA LEU A 110 -10.24 23.10 4.14
C LEU A 110 -9.62 21.70 4.08
N MET A 111 -9.58 21.07 2.90
CA MET A 111 -8.87 19.78 2.73
C MET A 111 -7.39 19.87 3.12
N THR A 112 -6.76 21.05 3.00
CA THR A 112 -5.37 21.27 3.42
C THR A 112 -5.21 21.33 4.94
N LEU A 113 -6.25 21.76 5.65
CA LEU A 113 -6.31 21.85 7.11
C LEU A 113 -6.90 20.59 7.77
N SER A 114 -7.40 19.66 6.97
CA SER A 114 -7.97 18.42 7.45
C SER A 114 -6.98 17.62 8.30
N GLU A 115 -7.50 16.75 9.16
CA GLU A 115 -6.69 15.83 9.95
C GLU A 115 -6.04 14.73 9.09
N PHE A 116 -6.39 14.60 7.80
CA PHE A 116 -5.89 13.55 6.91
C PHE A 116 -4.37 13.41 6.87
N PRO A 117 -3.58 14.50 6.75
CA PRO A 117 -2.13 14.41 6.79
C PRO A 117 -1.64 13.96 8.17
N GLY A 118 -2.32 14.37 9.25
CA GLY A 118 -2.04 14.00 10.64
C GLY A 118 -2.33 12.52 10.92
N GLU A 119 -3.47 11.99 10.50
CA GLU A 119 -3.79 10.56 10.63
C GLU A 119 -2.81 9.69 9.83
N ARG A 120 -2.48 10.10 8.60
CA ARG A 120 -1.48 9.40 7.78
C ARG A 120 -0.11 9.43 8.45
N LEU A 121 0.24 10.54 9.07
CA LEU A 121 1.44 10.70 9.86
C LEU A 121 1.46 9.74 11.06
N ILE A 122 0.40 9.72 11.86
CA ILE A 122 0.26 8.80 13.00
C ILE A 122 0.43 7.34 12.53
N GLY A 123 -0.21 6.96 11.44
CA GLY A 123 -0.09 5.62 10.87
C GLY A 123 1.33 5.28 10.39
N LEU A 124 2.10 6.25 9.90
CA LEU A 124 3.52 6.05 9.57
C LEU A 124 4.37 5.87 10.83
N LEU A 125 4.15 6.70 11.85
CA LEU A 125 4.86 6.63 13.12
C LEU A 125 4.59 5.32 13.86
N GLN A 126 3.36 4.82 13.83
CA GLN A 126 2.99 3.52 14.40
C GLN A 126 3.69 2.33 13.73
N LYS A 127 4.07 2.47 12.46
CA LYS A 127 4.79 1.43 11.69
C LYS A 127 6.30 1.49 11.88
N CYS A 128 6.84 2.55 12.46
CA CYS A 128 8.26 2.61 12.79
C CYS A 128 8.57 1.57 13.87
N LYS A 129 9.34 0.53 13.52
CA LYS A 129 9.84 -0.44 14.50
C LYS A 129 10.70 0.30 15.53
N ASN A 130 10.26 0.30 16.79
CA ASN A 130 11.14 0.62 17.90
C ASN A 130 11.91 -0.67 18.24
N ASN A 131 13.23 -0.60 18.37
CA ASN A 131 14.05 -1.77 18.69
C ASN A 131 13.91 -2.18 20.18
N ALA A 132 12.72 -2.08 20.77
CA ALA A 132 12.42 -2.29 22.20
C ALA A 132 13.36 -1.54 23.17
N ASN A 133 14.02 -0.48 22.70
CA ASN A 133 15.08 0.21 23.44
C ASN A 133 14.46 1.32 24.31
N PRO A 134 14.63 1.32 25.64
CA PRO A 134 13.88 2.16 26.59
C PRO A 134 14.34 3.64 26.69
N LYS A 135 15.23 4.10 25.82
CA LYS A 135 15.77 5.49 25.78
C LYS A 135 14.87 6.39 24.89
N PRO A 136 14.92 7.75 25.00
CA PRO A 136 13.78 8.62 24.70
C PRO A 136 13.42 8.56 23.21
N THR A 137 12.46 7.68 22.92
CA THR A 137 12.00 7.28 21.59
C THR A 137 11.45 8.46 20.80
N GLY A 138 10.90 9.47 21.50
CA GLY A 138 10.30 10.65 20.87
C GLY A 138 11.27 11.47 20.01
N LEU A 139 12.50 11.74 20.49
CA LEU A 139 13.46 12.57 19.74
C LEU A 139 13.98 11.83 18.49
N THR A 140 14.26 10.53 18.60
CA THR A 140 14.68 9.72 17.45
C THR A 140 13.55 9.58 16.43
N MET A 141 12.30 9.34 16.87
CA MET A 141 11.14 9.30 15.97
C MET A 141 10.93 10.64 15.27
N MET A 142 11.05 11.76 15.99
CA MET A 142 10.94 13.10 15.41
C MET A 142 12.05 13.37 14.38
N ASN A 143 13.29 12.99 14.69
CA ASN A 143 14.41 13.17 13.75
C ASN A 143 14.24 12.32 12.48
N LYS A 144 13.83 11.06 12.62
CA LYS A 144 13.52 10.19 11.47
C LYS A 144 12.33 10.71 10.66
N PHE A 145 11.34 11.27 11.35
CA PHE A 145 10.19 11.89 10.71
C PHE A 145 10.59 13.12 9.88
N CYS A 146 11.34 14.06 10.46
CA CYS A 146 11.85 15.23 9.76
C CYS A 146 12.72 14.83 8.54
N GLN A 147 13.55 13.81 8.69
CA GLN A 147 14.34 13.25 7.57
C GLN A 147 13.43 12.70 6.46
N LEU A 148 12.40 11.94 6.80
CA LEU A 148 11.45 11.39 5.84
C LEU A 148 10.65 12.49 5.11
N GLN A 149 10.23 13.54 5.83
CA GLN A 149 9.55 14.69 5.22
C GLN A 149 10.44 15.42 4.22
N ARG A 150 11.70 15.67 4.58
CA ARG A 150 12.69 16.29 3.68
C ARG A 150 12.91 15.44 2.43
N LEU A 151 13.06 14.12 2.59
CA LEU A 151 13.25 13.20 1.47
C LEU A 151 12.03 13.17 0.53
N LYS A 152 10.81 13.17 1.08
CA LYS A 152 9.57 13.25 0.29
C LYS A 152 9.44 14.59 -0.45
N ALA A 153 9.78 15.70 0.19
CA ALA A 153 9.74 17.02 -0.43
C ALA A 153 10.72 17.13 -1.62
N GLN A 154 11.85 16.44 -1.54
CA GLN A 154 12.85 16.37 -2.62
C GLN A 154 12.47 15.38 -3.73
N ARG A 155 11.28 14.77 -3.71
CA ARG A 155 10.90 13.67 -4.63
C ARG A 155 11.88 12.50 -4.61
N GLY A 156 12.70 12.37 -3.56
CA GLY A 156 13.73 11.33 -3.44
C GLY A 156 13.17 9.91 -3.30
N LEU A 157 11.85 9.75 -3.22
CA LEU A 157 11.16 8.46 -3.29
C LEU A 157 10.55 8.16 -4.66
N ASP A 158 10.52 9.11 -5.60
CA ASP A 158 9.92 8.88 -6.93
C ASP A 158 10.70 7.79 -7.68
N CYS A 159 12.03 7.72 -7.49
CA CYS A 159 12.89 6.63 -7.98
C CYS A 159 12.66 5.28 -7.29
N ALA A 160 12.02 5.24 -6.11
CA ALA A 160 11.65 4.01 -5.41
C ALA A 160 10.22 3.54 -5.76
N LEU A 161 9.42 4.40 -6.41
CA LEU A 161 8.03 4.11 -6.79
C LEU A 161 7.91 3.48 -8.19
N GLU A 162 8.93 3.61 -9.06
CA GLU A 162 8.95 2.98 -10.39
C GLU A 162 9.06 1.45 -10.35
N GLY A 163 9.32 0.85 -9.18
CA GLY A 163 9.26 -0.60 -8.98
C GLY A 163 8.16 -0.98 -8.01
N LYS A 164 6.89 -1.04 -8.44
CA LYS A 164 5.96 -2.01 -7.85
C LYS A 164 6.41 -3.42 -8.29
N GLU A 165 7.59 -3.82 -7.85
CA GLU A 165 7.90 -5.24 -7.72
C GLU A 165 6.96 -5.76 -6.63
N THR A 166 6.18 -6.77 -6.97
CA THR A 166 5.53 -7.68 -6.02
C THR A 166 6.47 -7.89 -4.83
N ILE A 167 6.00 -7.52 -3.65
CA ILE A 167 6.73 -7.71 -2.40
C ILE A 167 6.85 -9.23 -2.18
N THR A 168 7.86 -9.84 -2.76
CA THR A 168 8.43 -11.10 -2.31
C THR A 168 9.30 -10.78 -1.10
N CYS A 169 8.91 -11.39 0.01
CA CYS A 169 9.45 -11.18 1.35
C CYS A 169 10.96 -11.41 1.41
N GLY A 170 11.71 -10.44 1.96
CA GLY A 170 13.13 -10.55 2.32
C GLY A 170 13.81 -9.20 2.49
N SER A 171 14.69 -9.07 3.49
CA SER A 171 15.54 -7.87 3.67
C SER A 171 16.60 -7.86 2.58
N LYS A 172 16.86 -6.70 1.95
CA LYS A 172 18.07 -6.54 1.14
C LYS A 172 19.28 -6.54 2.07
N PHE A 173 20.33 -7.27 1.71
CA PHE A 173 21.58 -7.30 2.46
C PHE A 173 22.79 -7.27 1.53
N GLU A 174 23.90 -6.79 2.06
CA GLU A 174 25.21 -6.85 1.41
C GLU A 174 25.84 -8.22 1.70
N ILE A 175 26.32 -8.89 0.65
CA ILE A 175 27.00 -10.18 0.76
C ILE A 175 28.41 -9.94 1.31
N GLU A 176 28.78 -10.67 2.35
CA GLU A 176 30.16 -10.68 2.88
C GLU A 176 31.17 -11.04 1.79
N GLU A 177 32.33 -10.40 1.79
CA GLU A 177 33.35 -10.53 0.73
C GLU A 177 33.75 -11.98 0.41
N ALA A 178 33.95 -12.82 1.44
CA ALA A 178 34.29 -14.23 1.24
C ALA A 178 33.15 -15.01 0.55
N ALA A 179 31.91 -14.76 0.94
CA ALA A 179 30.73 -15.38 0.32
C ALA A 179 30.53 -14.85 -1.11
N TYR A 180 30.76 -13.56 -1.34
CA TYR A 180 30.68 -12.93 -2.65
C TYR A 180 31.66 -13.57 -3.64
N ASN A 181 32.92 -13.75 -3.24
CA ASN A 181 33.93 -14.40 -4.08
C ASN A 181 33.56 -15.87 -4.39
N GLY A 182 33.01 -16.59 -3.42
CA GLY A 182 32.51 -17.96 -3.63
C GLY A 182 31.35 -18.01 -4.64
N ILE A 183 30.38 -17.09 -4.51
CA ILE A 183 29.24 -16.97 -5.43
C ILE A 183 29.73 -16.59 -6.84
N LEU A 184 30.65 -15.63 -6.94
CA LEU A 184 31.20 -15.21 -8.23
C LEU A 184 31.86 -16.39 -8.96
N HIS A 185 32.75 -17.13 -8.28
CA HIS A 185 33.42 -18.29 -8.85
C HIS A 185 32.41 -19.38 -9.27
N PHE A 186 31.33 -19.56 -8.51
CA PHE A 186 30.25 -20.46 -8.89
C PHE A 186 29.53 -19.99 -10.16
N CYS A 187 29.14 -18.71 -10.23
CA CYS A 187 28.46 -18.14 -11.39
C CYS A 187 29.35 -18.13 -12.66
N GLN A 188 30.67 -17.95 -12.51
CA GLN A 188 31.63 -17.96 -13.61
C GLN A 188 31.72 -19.32 -14.33
N ARG A 189 31.30 -20.43 -13.69
CA ARG A 189 31.19 -21.73 -14.36
C ARG A 189 30.17 -21.72 -15.50
N SER A 190 29.11 -20.92 -15.35
CA SER A 190 28.05 -20.77 -16.36
C SER A 190 28.19 -19.49 -17.19
N MET A 191 28.77 -18.44 -16.62
CA MET A 191 28.96 -17.13 -17.25
C MET A 191 30.41 -16.63 -17.03
N PRO A 192 31.36 -17.01 -17.89
CA PRO A 192 32.78 -16.70 -17.69
C PRO A 192 33.10 -15.19 -17.72
N ASP A 193 32.27 -14.38 -18.37
CA ASP A 193 32.46 -12.93 -18.52
C ASP A 193 32.03 -12.11 -17.28
N LEU A 194 31.57 -12.76 -16.22
CA LEU A 194 31.08 -12.12 -15.00
C LEU A 194 32.24 -11.54 -14.18
N CYS A 195 32.21 -10.22 -13.95
CA CYS A 195 33.26 -9.46 -13.27
C CYS A 195 32.94 -9.16 -11.80
N LEU A 196 34.00 -8.97 -11.00
CA LEU A 196 33.96 -8.44 -9.63
C LEU A 196 33.42 -7.00 -9.63
N HIS A 197 32.77 -6.57 -8.55
CA HIS A 197 32.18 -5.22 -8.48
C HIS A 197 33.16 -4.11 -8.09
N PHE A 198 34.33 -4.45 -7.54
CA PHE A 198 35.27 -3.48 -6.97
C PHE A 198 36.56 -3.29 -7.79
N ASP A 199 36.83 -4.13 -8.79
CA ASP A 199 38.04 -4.05 -9.62
C ASP A 199 37.85 -3.11 -10.82
N GLY A 200 37.95 -1.81 -10.59
CA GLY A 200 37.88 -0.79 -11.64
C GLY A 200 39.21 -0.52 -12.36
N PRO A 201 39.18 0.05 -13.58
CA PRO A 201 38.00 0.39 -14.38
C PRO A 201 37.55 -0.79 -15.25
N HIS A 202 36.26 -1.11 -15.22
CA HIS A 202 35.70 -2.17 -16.05
C HIS A 202 35.55 -1.74 -17.52
N PRO A 203 35.72 -2.66 -18.49
CA PRO A 203 35.41 -2.40 -19.89
C PRO A 203 33.93 -2.01 -20.11
N ARG A 204 33.66 -1.24 -21.16
CA ARG A 204 32.28 -0.95 -21.61
C ARG A 204 31.57 -2.27 -21.94
N ASN A 205 30.38 -2.48 -21.37
CA ASN A 205 29.54 -3.69 -21.47
C ASN A 205 29.98 -4.89 -20.62
N SER A 206 30.83 -4.70 -19.61
CA SER A 206 31.09 -5.73 -18.60
C SER A 206 29.81 -6.10 -17.83
N ILE A 207 29.61 -7.41 -17.64
CA ILE A 207 28.54 -7.92 -16.78
C ILE A 207 29.12 -8.01 -15.37
N ILE A 208 28.65 -7.16 -14.47
CA ILE A 208 29.17 -7.08 -13.10
C ILE A 208 28.17 -7.74 -12.16
N LEU A 209 28.66 -8.67 -11.33
CA LEU A 209 27.85 -9.24 -10.25
C LEU A 209 27.67 -8.19 -9.15
N SER A 210 26.43 -7.90 -8.75
CA SER A 210 26.20 -7.02 -7.61
C SER A 210 26.51 -7.73 -6.28
N ASN A 211 27.09 -7.00 -5.32
CA ASN A 211 27.22 -7.46 -3.93
C ASN A 211 25.91 -7.36 -3.12
N CYS A 212 24.82 -6.88 -3.74
CA CYS A 212 23.52 -6.78 -3.13
C CYS A 212 22.67 -8.02 -3.45
N ALA A 213 22.15 -8.67 -2.41
CA ALA A 213 21.26 -9.80 -2.52
C ALA A 213 19.93 -9.54 -1.80
N ARG A 214 18.91 -10.30 -2.21
CA ARG A 214 17.62 -10.39 -1.53
C ARG A 214 17.31 -11.84 -1.24
N GLU A 215 17.07 -12.17 0.02
CA GLU A 215 16.50 -13.47 0.38
C GLU A 215 15.05 -13.56 -0.11
N ILE A 216 14.63 -14.71 -0.63
CA ILE A 216 13.24 -14.96 -1.00
C ILE A 216 12.71 -16.21 -0.30
N SER A 217 11.43 -16.21 0.03
CA SER A 217 10.81 -17.28 0.82
C SER A 217 10.44 -18.52 -0.01
N HIS A 218 10.20 -18.35 -1.31
CA HIS A 218 9.82 -19.41 -2.24
C HIS A 218 10.15 -19.01 -3.67
N MET A 219 10.24 -20.00 -4.56
CA MET A 219 10.42 -19.83 -6.00
C MET A 219 9.41 -20.71 -6.75
N GLU A 220 8.77 -20.14 -7.76
CA GLU A 220 7.96 -20.90 -8.73
C GLU A 220 8.83 -21.34 -9.91
N CYS A 221 8.74 -22.62 -10.26
CA CYS A 221 9.37 -23.27 -11.38
C CYS A 221 8.38 -23.47 -12.54
N GLU A 222 8.91 -23.80 -13.72
CA GLU A 222 8.09 -24.13 -14.88
C GLU A 222 7.10 -25.27 -14.59
N GLY A 223 5.84 -25.05 -14.96
CA GLY A 223 4.74 -25.98 -14.74
C GLY A 223 3.99 -25.81 -13.41
N GLY A 224 4.06 -24.64 -12.76
CA GLY A 224 3.27 -24.30 -11.56
C GLY A 224 3.74 -25.00 -10.28
N ARG A 225 4.92 -25.64 -10.31
CA ARG A 225 5.58 -26.24 -9.15
C ARG A 225 6.37 -25.15 -8.45
N TRP A 226 6.45 -25.18 -7.12
CA TRP A 226 7.25 -24.22 -6.37
C TRP A 226 7.97 -24.91 -5.22
N PHE A 227 9.10 -24.35 -4.80
CA PHE A 227 9.84 -24.80 -3.62
C PHE A 227 10.11 -23.64 -2.68
N SER A 228 10.35 -23.95 -1.40
CA SER A 228 10.58 -22.98 -0.33
C SER A 228 11.54 -23.55 0.72
N GLN A 229 11.91 -22.73 1.70
CA GLN A 229 12.68 -23.19 2.85
C GLN A 229 11.84 -24.04 3.85
N LYS A 230 10.53 -24.22 3.59
CA LYS A 230 9.59 -24.88 4.51
C LYS A 230 8.95 -26.11 3.87
N SER A 231 8.86 -27.16 4.67
CA SER A 231 8.06 -28.35 4.37
C SER A 231 6.61 -27.97 4.01
N PRO A 232 5.94 -28.68 3.08
CA PRO A 232 6.37 -29.92 2.41
C PRO A 232 7.22 -29.71 1.14
N ASN A 233 7.38 -28.48 0.68
CA ASN A 233 8.04 -28.16 -0.59
C ASN A 233 9.48 -27.67 -0.37
N ASP A 234 10.23 -28.32 0.50
CA ASP A 234 11.59 -27.96 0.88
C ASP A 234 12.67 -28.88 0.31
N ILE A 235 12.33 -29.83 -0.56
CA ILE A 235 13.29 -30.72 -1.23
C ILE A 235 13.36 -30.36 -2.71
N VAL A 236 14.58 -30.17 -3.23
CA VAL A 236 14.84 -29.96 -4.65
C VAL A 236 15.79 -31.02 -5.21
N GLN A 237 15.56 -31.38 -6.47
CA GLN A 237 16.45 -32.23 -7.26
C GLN A 237 17.39 -31.32 -8.06
N TYR A 238 18.69 -31.58 -8.00
CA TYR A 238 19.70 -30.82 -8.73
C TYR A 238 20.79 -31.72 -9.29
N PHE A 239 21.46 -31.25 -10.33
CA PHE A 239 22.54 -31.99 -11.01
C PHE A 239 23.90 -31.49 -10.50
N SER A 240 24.75 -32.41 -10.04
CA SER A 240 26.09 -32.07 -9.53
C SER A 240 27.05 -33.20 -9.86
N GLU A 241 28.22 -32.85 -10.42
CA GLU A 241 29.31 -33.81 -10.71
C GLU A 241 28.91 -35.04 -11.55
N GLY A 242 27.93 -34.88 -12.44
CA GLY A 242 27.43 -35.96 -13.30
C GLY A 242 26.31 -36.80 -12.68
N GLU A 243 25.96 -36.55 -11.41
CA GLU A 243 24.92 -37.29 -10.70
C GLU A 243 23.70 -36.41 -10.39
N THR A 244 22.55 -37.08 -10.32
CA THR A 244 21.30 -36.49 -9.87
C THR A 244 21.20 -36.62 -8.35
N VAL A 245 21.11 -35.50 -7.65
CA VAL A 245 21.15 -35.43 -6.18
C VAL A 245 19.91 -34.70 -5.67
N TYR A 246 19.49 -35.03 -4.44
CA TYR A 246 18.43 -34.33 -3.73
C TYR A 246 19.01 -33.55 -2.55
N GLY A 247 18.43 -32.40 -2.26
CA GLY A 247 18.83 -31.59 -1.12
C GLY A 247 17.67 -30.79 -0.56
N GLN A 248 17.74 -30.54 0.74
CA GLN A 248 16.80 -29.68 1.43
C GLN A 248 17.18 -28.21 1.25
N VAL A 249 16.22 -27.37 0.85
CA VAL A 249 16.41 -25.94 0.63
C VAL A 249 16.57 -25.23 1.97
N ILE A 250 17.73 -24.63 2.18
CA ILE A 250 18.04 -23.84 3.38
C ILE A 250 17.77 -22.36 3.11
N GLU A 251 18.30 -21.83 2.01
CA GLU A 251 18.19 -20.41 1.65
C GLU A 251 17.93 -20.28 0.15
N ILE A 252 17.15 -19.27 -0.22
CA ILE A 252 16.92 -18.89 -1.61
C ILE A 252 17.29 -17.42 -1.75
N ILE A 253 18.23 -17.11 -2.63
CA ILE A 253 18.85 -15.80 -2.73
C ILE A 253 18.73 -15.30 -4.17
N GLU A 254 18.08 -14.16 -4.36
CA GLU A 254 18.00 -13.44 -5.63
C GLU A 254 19.12 -12.40 -5.72
N LEU A 255 19.87 -12.42 -6.83
CA LEU A 255 20.97 -11.49 -7.12
C LEU A 255 20.44 -10.30 -7.93
N LYS A 256 20.71 -9.07 -7.49
CA LYS A 256 19.99 -7.86 -7.95
C LYS A 256 20.57 -7.14 -9.18
N ALA A 257 21.67 -7.60 -9.79
CA ALA A 257 22.18 -7.03 -11.04
C ALA A 257 23.15 -7.96 -11.80
N GLY A 258 23.22 -7.82 -13.13
CA GLY A 258 24.16 -8.50 -14.02
C GLY A 258 23.72 -9.91 -14.44
N VAL A 259 23.10 -10.65 -13.53
CA VAL A 259 22.54 -11.97 -13.81
C VAL A 259 21.18 -12.06 -13.13
N ASN A 260 20.12 -12.29 -13.90
CA ASN A 260 18.78 -12.53 -13.34
C ASN A 260 18.71 -13.98 -12.82
N SER A 261 19.58 -14.30 -11.86
CA SER A 261 19.79 -15.64 -11.34
C SER A 261 19.36 -15.73 -9.89
N ILE A 262 18.78 -16.88 -9.56
CA ILE A 262 18.41 -17.23 -8.21
C ILE A 262 19.32 -18.36 -7.75
N LEU A 263 19.94 -18.16 -6.59
CA LEU A 263 20.86 -19.09 -5.97
C LEU A 263 20.13 -19.83 -4.85
N VAL A 264 20.19 -21.16 -4.89
CA VAL A 264 19.53 -22.03 -3.90
C VAL A 264 20.61 -22.73 -3.11
N LYS A 265 20.67 -22.46 -1.81
CA LYS A 265 21.55 -23.17 -0.89
C LYS A 265 20.81 -24.41 -0.40
N VAL A 266 21.42 -25.57 -0.61
CA VAL A 266 20.82 -26.85 -0.25
C VAL A 266 21.70 -27.63 0.74
N LEU A 267 21.06 -28.29 1.70
CA LEU A 267 21.69 -29.32 2.52
C LEU A 267 21.56 -30.65 1.76
N ARG A 268 22.68 -31.24 1.34
CA ARG A 268 22.67 -32.51 0.62
C ARG A 268 22.06 -33.60 1.51
N THR A 269 20.99 -34.23 1.03
CA THR A 269 20.32 -35.32 1.76
C THR A 269 20.69 -36.64 1.09
N LYS A 270 21.30 -37.57 1.83
CA LYS A 270 21.70 -38.88 1.27
C LYS A 270 20.55 -39.92 1.24
N GLU A 271 19.45 -39.66 1.94
CA GLU A 271 18.28 -40.56 1.98
C GLU A 271 16.98 -39.75 1.88
N VAL A 272 16.18 -40.06 0.86
CA VAL A 272 14.80 -39.59 0.77
C VAL A 272 13.92 -40.77 1.18
N VAL A 273 13.39 -40.76 2.41
CA VAL A 273 12.31 -41.67 2.80
C VAL A 273 11.04 -41.20 2.11
N CYS A 274 10.72 -41.84 0.98
CA CYS A 274 9.44 -41.63 0.31
C CYS A 274 8.34 -42.29 1.17
N ASN A 275 7.70 -41.52 2.05
CA ASN A 275 6.46 -41.98 2.70
C ASN A 275 5.36 -42.03 1.63
N LYS A 276 5.26 -43.19 0.97
CA LYS A 276 4.07 -43.59 0.23
C LYS A 276 2.96 -43.96 1.22
N GLU A 277 2.28 -42.96 1.76
CA GLU A 277 0.94 -43.17 2.33
C GLU A 277 0.03 -42.06 1.85
N LEU A 278 -0.65 -42.32 0.72
CA LEU A 278 -1.98 -41.81 0.37
C LEU A 278 -2.39 -42.42 -0.98
N SER A 279 -2.62 -43.74 -0.99
CA SER A 279 -3.40 -44.39 -2.04
C SER A 279 -4.16 -45.59 -1.48
N SER A 280 -5.13 -45.32 -0.61
CA SER A 280 -6.32 -46.15 -0.44
C SER A 280 -7.30 -45.40 0.44
N HIS A 281 -8.26 -44.70 -0.19
CA HIS A 281 -9.69 -44.80 0.11
C HIS A 281 -10.45 -43.70 -0.68
N LEU A 282 -11.18 -44.19 -1.70
CA LEU A 282 -12.23 -43.56 -2.53
C LEU A 282 -11.77 -42.58 -3.61
#